data_AF-A0A1T4LX38-F1
#
_entry.id   AF-A0A1T4LX38-F1
#
_cell.length_a   1.000
_cell.length_b   1.000
_cell.length_c   1.000
_cell.angle_alpha   90.00
_cell.angle_beta   90.00
_cell.angle_gamma   90.00
#
_symmetry.space_group_name_H-M   'P 1'
#
loop_
_entity.id
_entity.type
_entity.pdbx_description
1 polymer ?
#
loop_
_entity_poly.entity_id
_entity_poly.type
_entity_poly.pdbx_seq_one_letter_code
_entity_poly.pdbx_strand_id
1 'polypeptide(L)'
;MKAHDLDFQAVKPVDLSTDALKPGSRATPFSTFIWAVISGDIATAEAQITDDIEWGLMPYNKVLRGKDQVIPWLKAASADQKEPVVITNAATKDWGVFEYWNIGTVSEDVIKFGNEQKWPWPKDPASFLGQKYRVAQCFTYHLESGGKIDFMRQYLDTGSVWAQFK
;
A
#
# COMPACT_ATOMS: atom_id res chain seq x y z
N MET A 1 4.88 -23.55 10.61
CA MET A 1 5.73 -23.64 9.41
C MET A 1 7.13 -23.22 9.81
N LYS A 2 8.14 -24.07 9.66
CA LYS A 2 9.53 -23.73 9.96
C LYS A 2 10.20 -23.24 8.67
N ALA A 3 11.19 -22.35 8.76
CA ALA A 3 11.84 -21.77 7.58
C ALA A 3 12.49 -22.82 6.65
N HIS A 4 12.86 -24.00 7.16
CA HIS A 4 13.39 -25.10 6.35
C HIS A 4 12.31 -25.91 5.61
N ASP A 5 11.03 -25.69 5.92
CA ASP A 5 9.91 -26.33 5.23
C ASP A 5 9.51 -25.56 3.95
N LEU A 6 10.17 -24.43 3.66
CA LEU A 6 9.94 -23.63 2.47
C LEU A 6 10.68 -24.24 1.28
N ASP A 7 9.93 -24.81 0.35
CA ASP A 7 10.47 -25.27 -0.93
C ASP A 7 10.67 -24.08 -1.88
N PHE A 8 11.88 -23.52 -1.89
CA PHE A 8 12.26 -22.44 -2.78
C PHE A 8 12.24 -22.83 -4.27
N GLN A 9 12.17 -24.12 -4.62
CA GLN A 9 11.97 -24.56 -6.01
C GLN A 9 10.50 -24.56 -6.42
N ALA A 10 9.57 -24.64 -5.46
CA ALA A 10 8.14 -24.42 -5.69
C ALA A 10 7.78 -22.93 -5.76
N VAL A 11 8.63 -22.05 -5.22
CA VAL A 11 8.53 -20.59 -5.40
C VAL A 11 8.98 -20.24 -6.82
N LYS A 12 8.07 -20.36 -7.78
CA LYS A 12 8.30 -19.82 -9.12
C LYS A 12 8.50 -18.31 -9.01
N PRO A 13 9.49 -17.72 -9.70
CA PRO A 13 9.51 -16.28 -9.91
C PRO A 13 8.13 -15.90 -10.46
N VAL A 14 7.45 -14.96 -9.81
CA VAL A 14 6.26 -14.38 -10.41
C VAL A 14 6.73 -13.71 -11.69
N ASP A 15 6.08 -14.04 -12.80
CA ASP A 15 6.29 -13.39 -14.08
C ASP A 15 6.04 -11.88 -13.92
N LEU A 16 7.11 -11.13 -13.66
CA LEU A 16 7.12 -9.67 -13.68
C LEU A 16 7.11 -9.22 -15.13
N SER A 17 6.08 -9.63 -15.88
CA SER A 17 5.84 -9.08 -17.19
C SER A 17 5.72 -7.57 -17.05
N THR A 18 6.21 -6.83 -18.03
CA THR A 18 6.09 -5.36 -18.02
C THR A 18 4.65 -4.91 -17.84
N ASP A 19 3.67 -5.73 -18.25
CA ASP A 19 2.25 -5.44 -18.12
C ASP A 19 1.77 -5.51 -16.67
N ALA A 20 2.29 -6.44 -15.86
CA ALA A 20 1.94 -6.55 -14.45
C ALA A 20 2.36 -5.30 -13.65
N LEU A 21 3.40 -4.59 -14.10
CA LEU A 21 3.96 -3.39 -13.46
C LEU A 21 3.38 -2.09 -14.01
N LYS A 22 2.58 -2.12 -15.09
CA LYS A 22 2.02 -0.90 -15.69
C LYS A 22 0.97 -0.24 -14.78
N PRO A 23 0.86 1.09 -14.82
CA PRO A 23 -0.29 1.80 -14.27
C PRO A 23 -1.63 1.22 -14.74
N GLY A 24 -2.54 1.01 -13.81
CA GLY A 24 -3.86 0.41 -14.08
C GLY A 24 -3.86 -1.11 -14.25
N SER A 25 -2.74 -1.80 -14.01
CA SER A 25 -2.65 -3.26 -14.08
C SER A 25 -3.67 -3.98 -13.19
N ARG A 26 -4.32 -5.00 -13.75
CA ARG A 26 -5.22 -5.91 -13.02
C ARG A 26 -4.64 -7.32 -12.89
N ALA A 27 -3.32 -7.43 -12.95
CA ALA A 27 -2.63 -8.72 -12.91
C ALA A 27 -2.81 -9.48 -11.58
N THR A 28 -3.07 -8.76 -10.48
CA THR A 28 -3.36 -9.36 -9.17
C THR A 28 -4.58 -8.68 -8.51
N PRO A 29 -5.23 -9.33 -7.51
CA PRO A 29 -6.27 -8.68 -6.72
C PRO A 29 -5.78 -7.38 -6.07
N PHE A 30 -4.53 -7.37 -5.58
CA PHE A 30 -3.95 -6.18 -4.97
C PHE A 30 -3.64 -5.08 -5.98
N SER A 31 -3.17 -5.39 -7.19
CA SER A 31 -2.96 -4.35 -8.21
C SER A 31 -4.29 -3.73 -8.64
N THR A 32 -5.34 -4.54 -8.78
CA THR A 32 -6.70 -4.03 -9.01
C THR A 32 -7.16 -3.10 -7.88
N PHE A 33 -6.94 -3.52 -6.63
CA PHE A 33 -7.26 -2.75 -5.43
C PHE A 33 -6.54 -1.40 -5.39
N ILE A 34 -5.20 -1.38 -5.50
CA ILE A 34 -4.42 -0.16 -5.30
C ILE A 34 -4.64 0.85 -6.42
N TRP A 35 -4.76 0.42 -7.68
CA TRP A 35 -5.05 1.34 -8.78
C TRP A 35 -6.45 1.93 -8.69
N ALA A 36 -7.43 1.17 -8.22
CA ALA A 36 -8.77 1.68 -7.94
C ALA A 36 -8.76 2.75 -6.82
N VAL A 37 -7.96 2.54 -5.77
CA VAL A 37 -7.74 3.56 -4.72
C VAL A 37 -7.14 4.83 -5.32
N ILE A 38 -6.09 4.70 -6.14
CA ILE A 38 -5.40 5.84 -6.77
C ILE A 38 -6.33 6.63 -7.69
N SER A 39 -7.21 5.95 -8.44
CA SER A 39 -8.18 6.61 -9.33
C SER A 39 -9.45 7.10 -8.61
N GLY A 40 -9.57 6.89 -7.29
CA GLY A 40 -10.77 7.21 -6.53
C GLY A 40 -11.97 6.29 -6.78
N ASP A 41 -11.79 5.16 -7.46
CA ASP A 41 -12.82 4.13 -7.69
C ASP A 41 -12.94 3.22 -6.46
N ILE A 42 -13.52 3.77 -5.40
CA ILE A 42 -13.65 3.07 -4.11
C ILE A 42 -14.51 1.81 -4.24
N ALA A 43 -15.49 1.79 -5.14
CA ALA A 43 -16.35 0.61 -5.35
C ALA A 43 -15.54 -0.57 -5.88
N THR A 44 -14.67 -0.35 -6.87
CA THR A 44 -13.77 -1.38 -7.38
C THR A 44 -12.77 -1.83 -6.31
N ALA A 45 -12.22 -0.90 -5.53
CA ALA A 45 -11.31 -1.24 -4.44
C ALA A 45 -12.01 -2.12 -3.37
N GLU A 46 -13.21 -1.73 -2.94
CA GLU A 46 -13.98 -2.45 -1.94
C GLU A 46 -14.36 -3.87 -2.39
N ALA A 47 -14.57 -4.09 -3.69
CA ALA A 47 -14.87 -5.41 -4.23
C ALA A 47 -13.70 -6.42 -4.09
N GLN A 48 -12.46 -5.93 -3.93
CA GLN A 48 -11.26 -6.77 -3.80
C GLN A 48 -10.98 -7.24 -2.37
N ILE A 49 -11.70 -6.73 -1.36
CA ILE A 49 -11.47 -7.05 0.05
C ILE A 49 -12.68 -7.75 0.68
N THR A 50 -12.44 -8.59 1.69
CA THR A 50 -13.52 -9.20 2.49
C THR A 50 -14.14 -8.19 3.45
N ASP A 51 -15.32 -8.51 3.97
CA ASP A 51 -16.01 -7.63 4.93
C ASP A 51 -15.28 -7.55 6.27
N ASP A 52 -14.56 -8.62 6.64
CA ASP A 52 -13.81 -8.80 7.89
C ASP A 52 -12.29 -8.53 7.77
N ILE A 53 -11.86 -7.91 6.66
CA ILE A 53 -10.47 -7.56 6.35
C ILE A 53 -9.69 -7.06 7.58
N GLU A 54 -8.51 -7.63 7.81
CA GLU A 54 -7.53 -7.11 8.76
C GLU A 54 -6.37 -6.42 8.03
N TRP A 55 -6.17 -5.12 8.28
CA TRP A 55 -5.06 -4.36 7.73
C TRP A 55 -4.15 -3.82 8.82
N GLY A 56 -2.95 -4.39 8.93
CA GLY A 56 -1.88 -3.89 9.80
C GLY A 56 -1.02 -2.83 9.10
N LEU A 57 -0.88 -1.67 9.73
CA LEU A 57 -0.15 -0.51 9.22
C LEU A 57 1.15 -0.31 10.00
N MET A 58 2.27 -0.72 9.41
CA MET A 58 3.61 -0.45 9.92
C MET A 58 4.14 0.78 9.15
N PRO A 59 4.40 1.91 9.82
CA PRO A 59 5.00 2.01 11.16
C PRO A 59 4.05 2.46 12.28
N TYR A 60 2.76 2.67 12.03
CA TYR A 60 1.85 3.24 13.02
C TYR A 60 1.46 2.27 14.14
N ASN A 61 1.88 1.00 14.04
CA ASN A 61 1.48 -0.09 14.94
C ASN A 61 -0.05 -0.13 15.14
N LYS A 62 -0.77 0.13 14.05
CA LYS A 62 -2.23 0.21 14.01
C LYS A 62 -2.77 -0.96 13.19
N VAL A 63 -3.87 -1.52 13.64
CA VAL A 63 -4.62 -2.53 12.88
C VAL A 63 -6.02 -2.01 12.64
N LEU A 64 -6.41 -1.92 11.37
CA LEU A 64 -7.79 -1.67 10.96
C LEU A 64 -8.49 -3.02 10.81
N ARG A 65 -9.73 -3.12 11.30
CA ARG A 65 -10.54 -4.34 11.23
C ARG A 65 -11.88 -4.01 10.61
N GLY A 66 -12.22 -4.71 9.53
CA GLY A 66 -13.46 -4.54 8.81
C GLY A 66 -13.47 -3.37 7.82
N LYS A 67 -14.39 -3.44 6.87
CA LYS A 67 -14.57 -2.40 5.83
C LYS A 67 -14.97 -1.04 6.40
N ASP A 68 -15.69 -1.02 7.52
CA ASP A 68 -16.09 0.20 8.23
C ASP A 68 -14.88 1.05 8.64
N GLN A 69 -13.74 0.42 8.94
CA GLN A 69 -12.49 1.12 9.26
C GLN A 69 -11.58 1.30 8.03
N VAL A 70 -11.53 0.31 7.14
CA VAL A 70 -10.64 0.32 5.97
C VAL A 70 -11.09 1.34 4.92
N ILE A 71 -12.39 1.43 4.61
CA ILE A 71 -12.88 2.29 3.53
C ILE A 71 -12.69 3.78 3.82
N PRO A 72 -13.00 4.33 5.02
CA PRO A 72 -12.70 5.72 5.34
C PRO A 72 -11.21 6.03 5.26
N TRP A 73 -10.36 5.09 5.70
CA TRP A 73 -8.91 5.22 5.61
C TRP A 73 -8.42 5.31 4.16
N LEU A 74 -8.96 4.48 3.26
CA LEU A 74 -8.64 4.51 1.84
C LEU A 74 -9.00 5.84 1.19
N LYS A 75 -10.19 6.38 1.48
CA LYS A 75 -10.63 7.68 0.94
C LYS A 75 -9.70 8.84 1.34
N ALA A 76 -9.19 8.82 2.58
CA ALA A 76 -8.21 9.80 3.02
C ALA A 76 -6.87 9.62 2.27
N ALA A 77 -6.44 8.38 2.06
CA ALA A 77 -5.18 8.08 1.37
C ALA A 77 -5.22 8.38 -0.13
N SER A 78 -6.39 8.33 -0.78
CA SER A 78 -6.59 8.62 -2.21
C SER A 78 -6.69 10.11 -2.54
N ALA A 79 -6.75 10.99 -1.54
CA ALA A 79 -6.84 12.44 -1.75
C ALA A 79 -5.54 13.07 -2.29
N ASP A 80 -4.42 12.36 -2.14
CA ASP A 80 -3.11 12.83 -2.60
C ASP A 80 -2.86 12.43 -4.06
N GLN A 81 -2.42 13.39 -4.89
CA GLN A 81 -2.07 13.19 -6.30
C GLN A 81 -0.74 12.44 -6.42
N LYS A 82 -0.79 11.13 -6.20
CA LYS A 82 0.38 10.24 -6.22
C LYS A 82 0.65 9.71 -7.62
N GLU A 83 1.93 9.60 -7.97
CA GLU A 83 2.41 8.98 -9.20
C GLU A 83 3.24 7.73 -8.88
N PRO A 84 2.60 6.60 -8.47
CA PRO A 84 3.35 5.46 -7.98
C PRO A 84 4.07 4.72 -9.10
N VAL A 85 5.29 4.27 -8.80
CA VAL A 85 6.10 3.43 -9.70
C VAL A 85 6.22 2.04 -9.09
N VAL A 86 5.60 1.05 -9.72
CA VAL A 86 5.59 -0.35 -9.23
C VAL A 86 6.98 -0.96 -9.34
N ILE A 87 7.41 -1.62 -8.27
CA ILE A 87 8.67 -2.37 -8.16
C ILE A 87 8.37 -3.86 -8.29
N THR A 88 7.39 -4.35 -7.53
CA THR A 88 7.01 -5.76 -7.47
C THR A 88 5.49 -5.87 -7.48
N ASN A 89 4.93 -6.78 -8.29
CA ASN A 89 3.51 -7.12 -8.25
C ASN A 89 3.38 -8.62 -8.47
N ALA A 90 3.09 -9.35 -7.40
CA ALA A 90 3.20 -10.79 -7.37
C ALA A 90 2.15 -11.43 -6.48
N ALA A 91 1.51 -12.50 -6.98
CA ALA A 91 0.58 -13.29 -6.21
C ALA A 91 0.73 -14.78 -6.53
N THR A 92 0.59 -15.59 -5.51
CA THR A 92 0.27 -17.01 -5.59
C THR A 92 -1.24 -17.19 -5.40
N LYS A 93 -1.70 -18.42 -5.17
CA LYS A 93 -3.11 -18.71 -4.87
C LYS A 93 -3.58 -18.01 -3.59
N ASP A 94 -2.76 -18.04 -2.54
CA ASP A 94 -3.21 -17.67 -1.18
C ASP A 94 -2.45 -16.47 -0.62
N TRP A 95 -1.33 -16.05 -1.23
CA TRP A 95 -0.51 -14.94 -0.75
C TRP A 95 0.05 -14.12 -1.89
N GLY A 96 0.24 -12.82 -1.67
CA GLY A 96 0.95 -11.95 -2.60
C GLY A 96 1.75 -10.85 -1.94
N VAL A 97 2.56 -10.19 -2.77
CA VAL A 97 3.39 -9.05 -2.42
C VAL A 97 3.23 -7.95 -3.49
N PHE A 98 3.11 -6.71 -3.03
CA PHE A 98 3.06 -5.54 -3.90
C PHE A 98 3.97 -4.45 -3.36
N GLU A 99 4.88 -3.98 -4.19
CA GLU A 99 5.86 -2.96 -3.83
C GLU A 99 5.86 -1.84 -4.85
N TYR A 100 5.92 -0.61 -4.38
CA TYR A 100 6.02 0.55 -5.23
C TYR A 100 6.73 1.71 -4.54
N TRP A 101 7.24 2.63 -5.36
CA TRP A 101 7.60 3.96 -4.91
C TRP A 101 6.35 4.82 -4.87
N ASN A 102 5.92 5.23 -3.68
CA ASN A 102 4.95 6.29 -3.50
C ASN A 102 5.66 7.64 -3.72
N ILE A 103 5.34 8.30 -4.83
CA ILE A 103 5.93 9.57 -5.23
C ILE A 103 4.82 10.62 -5.21
N GLY A 104 5.06 11.71 -4.50
CA GLY A 104 4.08 12.77 -4.34
C GLY A 104 4.72 14.11 -4.02
N THR A 105 3.85 15.08 -3.73
CA THR A 105 4.23 16.42 -3.30
C THR A 105 3.57 16.68 -1.95
N VAL A 106 4.30 17.26 -0.99
CA VAL A 106 3.73 17.60 0.31
C VAL A 106 2.65 18.68 0.14
N SER A 107 1.41 18.31 0.41
CA SER A 107 0.23 19.18 0.42
C SER A 107 -0.28 19.40 1.83
N GLU A 108 -1.26 20.30 2.00
CA GLU A 108 -1.96 20.49 3.28
C GLU A 108 -2.62 19.19 3.76
N ASP A 109 -3.18 18.39 2.85
CA ASP A 109 -3.80 17.10 3.17
C ASP A 109 -2.77 16.06 3.64
N VAL A 110 -1.58 16.03 3.02
CA VAL A 110 -0.48 15.17 3.48
C VAL A 110 -0.01 15.59 4.87
N ILE A 111 0.10 16.89 5.14
CA ILE A 111 0.47 17.40 6.46
C ILE A 111 -0.60 17.04 7.50
N LYS A 112 -1.89 17.24 7.17
CA LYS A 112 -3.02 16.87 8.03
C LYS A 112 -3.00 15.39 8.37
N PHE A 113 -2.90 14.52 7.35
CA PHE A 113 -2.81 13.09 7.52
C PHE A 113 -1.60 12.71 8.40
N GLY A 114 -0.43 13.28 8.12
CA GLY A 114 0.77 12.99 8.89
C GLY A 114 0.66 13.42 10.36
N ASN A 115 0.00 14.55 10.64
CA ASN A 115 -0.28 14.99 12.01
C ASN A 115 -1.24 14.03 12.73
N GLU A 116 -2.31 13.59 12.07
CA GLU A 116 -3.24 12.58 12.62
C GLU A 116 -2.53 11.26 12.92
N GLN A 117 -1.54 10.89 12.10
CA GLN A 117 -0.70 9.70 12.27
C GLN A 117 0.53 9.91 13.16
N LYS A 118 0.69 11.10 13.76
CA LYS A 118 1.83 11.47 14.62
C LYS A 118 3.18 11.24 13.94
N TRP A 119 3.31 11.64 12.69
CA TRP A 119 4.56 11.57 11.95
C TRP A 119 5.66 12.38 12.66
N PRO A 120 6.90 11.85 12.74
CA PRO A 120 8.00 12.51 13.43
C PRO A 120 8.62 13.59 12.52
N TRP A 121 7.88 14.66 12.28
CA TRP A 121 8.34 15.77 11.45
C TRP A 121 9.66 16.37 11.98
N PRO A 122 10.68 16.59 11.12
CA PRO A 122 11.98 17.09 11.59
C PRO A 122 11.97 18.59 11.91
N LYS A 123 11.03 19.35 11.34
CA LYS A 123 10.77 20.79 11.56
C LYS A 123 9.25 21.03 11.41
N ASP A 124 8.83 22.29 11.44
CA ASP A 124 7.43 22.67 11.14
C ASP A 124 6.98 22.07 9.78
N PRO A 125 5.93 21.23 9.74
CA PRO A 125 5.44 20.60 8.52
C PRO A 125 5.09 21.59 7.41
N ALA A 126 4.62 22.79 7.76
CA ALA A 126 4.25 23.81 6.79
C ALA A 126 5.45 24.27 5.93
N SER A 127 6.67 24.15 6.44
CA SER A 127 7.90 24.47 5.70
C SER A 127 8.20 23.51 4.55
N PHE A 128 7.52 22.34 4.50
CA PHE A 128 7.71 21.33 3.46
C PHE A 128 6.67 21.42 2.34
N LEU A 129 5.67 22.31 2.43
CA LEU A 129 4.65 22.48 1.39
C LEU A 129 5.28 22.65 0.00
N GLY A 130 4.79 21.89 -0.97
CA GLY A 130 5.27 21.90 -2.35
C GLY A 130 6.56 21.10 -2.60
N GLN A 131 7.20 20.55 -1.57
CA GLN A 131 8.38 19.70 -1.75
C GLN A 131 7.97 18.30 -2.23
N LYS A 132 8.73 17.76 -3.18
CA LYS A 132 8.54 16.38 -3.66
C LYS A 132 9.10 15.38 -2.66
N TYR A 133 8.42 14.24 -2.54
CA TYR A 133 8.89 13.11 -1.74
C TYR A 133 8.80 11.81 -2.55
N ARG A 134 9.65 10.86 -2.19
CA ARG A 134 9.62 9.49 -2.72
C ARG A 134 9.87 8.49 -1.61
N VAL A 135 8.96 7.54 -1.42
CA VAL A 135 9.09 6.52 -0.37
C VAL A 135 8.72 5.13 -0.86
N ALA A 136 9.50 4.14 -0.47
CA ALA A 136 9.17 2.75 -0.74
C ALA A 136 8.02 2.30 0.16
N GLN A 137 7.06 1.60 -0.45
CA GLN A 137 5.95 0.99 0.25
C GLN A 137 5.81 -0.46 -0.20
N CYS A 138 5.67 -1.36 0.76
CA CYS A 138 5.51 -2.79 0.54
C CYS A 138 4.22 -3.26 1.20
N PHE A 139 3.52 -4.17 0.53
CA PHE A 139 2.35 -4.85 1.03
C PHE A 139 2.56 -6.34 0.92
N THR A 140 2.31 -7.07 2.01
CA THR A 140 2.11 -8.52 1.98
C THR A 140 0.66 -8.80 2.30
N TYR A 141 -0.02 -9.62 1.50
CA TYR A 141 -1.45 -9.87 1.66
C TYR A 141 -1.79 -11.34 1.47
N HIS A 142 -2.82 -11.79 2.18
CA HIS A 142 -3.43 -13.10 2.00
C HIS A 142 -4.66 -12.96 1.09
N LEU A 143 -4.99 -14.05 0.41
CA LEU A 143 -6.20 -14.19 -0.40
C LEU A 143 -7.04 -15.33 0.16
N GLU A 144 -8.30 -15.07 0.47
CA GLU A 144 -9.23 -16.13 0.83
C GLU A 144 -9.63 -16.98 -0.39
N SER A 145 -10.35 -18.07 -0.17
CA SER A 145 -10.76 -19.05 -1.18
C SER A 145 -11.43 -18.49 -2.46
N GLY A 146 -12.16 -17.38 -2.36
CA GLY A 146 -12.79 -16.63 -3.44
C GLY A 146 -11.90 -15.55 -4.07
N GLY A 147 -10.62 -15.47 -3.68
CA GLY A 147 -9.62 -14.58 -4.25
C GLY A 147 -9.68 -13.14 -3.73
N LYS A 148 -10.46 -12.86 -2.68
CA LYS A 148 -10.48 -11.55 -2.01
C LYS A 148 -9.38 -11.43 -0.97
N ILE A 149 -8.93 -10.21 -0.72
CA ILE A 149 -7.97 -9.91 0.33
C ILE A 149 -8.70 -9.85 1.66
N ASP A 150 -8.34 -10.73 2.59
CA ASP A 150 -8.86 -10.83 3.96
C ASP A 150 -7.83 -10.37 5.01
N PHE A 151 -6.55 -10.33 4.64
CA PHE A 151 -5.47 -9.87 5.50
C PHE A 151 -4.41 -9.14 4.69
N MET A 152 -3.92 -8.03 5.22
CA MET A 152 -2.74 -7.36 4.68
C MET A 152 -1.87 -6.71 5.75
N ARG A 153 -0.58 -6.60 5.45
CA ARG A 153 0.39 -5.79 6.17
C ARG A 153 1.01 -4.80 5.21
N GLN A 154 0.95 -3.53 5.60
CA GLN A 154 1.65 -2.44 4.94
C GLN A 154 2.92 -2.14 5.70
N TYR A 155 4.02 -2.00 4.97
CA TYR A 155 5.31 -1.53 5.44
C TYR A 155 5.65 -0.25 4.68
N LEU A 156 5.78 0.84 5.39
CA LEU A 156 6.17 2.14 4.85
C LEU A 156 7.43 2.62 5.56
N ASP A 157 8.48 2.93 4.78
CA ASP A 157 9.72 3.49 5.30
C ASP A 157 9.57 5.00 5.56
N THR A 158 8.83 5.35 6.60
CA THR A 158 8.62 6.76 6.96
C THR A 158 9.93 7.45 7.32
N GLY A 159 10.90 6.74 7.90
CA GLY A 159 12.23 7.29 8.23
C GLY A 159 12.92 7.88 7.01
N SER A 160 12.89 7.18 5.87
CA SER A 160 13.44 7.68 4.61
C SER A 160 12.66 8.84 3.99
N VAL A 161 11.36 8.98 4.28
CA VAL A 161 10.61 10.19 3.88
C VAL A 161 11.22 11.41 4.55
N TRP A 162 11.42 11.35 5.87
CA TRP A 162 11.88 12.52 6.65
C TRP A 162 13.34 12.86 6.37
N ALA A 163 14.15 11.87 6.02
CA ALA A 163 15.53 12.09 5.63
C ALA A 163 15.67 12.95 4.35
N GLN A 164 14.61 13.05 3.54
CA GLN A 164 14.59 13.90 2.33
C GLN A 164 14.36 15.39 2.65
N PHE A 165 13.86 15.71 3.83
CA PHE A 165 13.46 17.06 4.23
C PHE A 165 14.45 17.75 5.20
N LYS A 166 15.74 17.41 5.09
CA LYS A 166 16.81 17.97 5.94
C LYS A 166 17.17 19.40 5.55
#